data_AF-A0A552USD6-F1
#
_entry.id   AF-A0A552USD6-F1
#
_cell.length_a   1.000
_cell.length_b   1.000
_cell.length_c   1.000
_cell.angle_alpha   90.00
_cell.angle_beta   90.00
_cell.angle_gamma   90.00
#
_symmetry.space_group_name_H-M   'P 1'
#
loop_
_entity.id
_entity.type
_entity.pdbx_description
1 polymer ?
#
loop_
_entity_poly.entity_id
_entity_poly.type
_entity_poly.pdbx_seq_one_letter_code
_entity_poly.pdbx_strand_id
1 'polypeptide(L)' 'MKLVIAEKPSVAASIAKVIGAKNRKNGYYEGNGYIVSWCVGHLVQMANPDVYDERYKKWRIED' A
#
# COMPACT_ATOMS: atom_id res chain seq x y z
N MET A 1 -11.57 -3.82 16.62
CA MET A 1 -10.62 -2.86 15.99
C MET A 1 -10.77 -2.98 14.48
N LYS A 2 -10.85 -1.87 13.74
CA LYS A 2 -11.09 -1.85 12.27
C LYS A 2 -9.93 -1.16 11.55
N LEU A 3 -9.50 -1.71 10.42
CA LEU A 3 -8.43 -1.14 9.59
C LEU A 3 -9.02 -0.43 8.37
N VAL A 4 -8.52 0.77 8.07
CA VAL A 4 -8.81 1.54 6.86
C VAL A 4 -7.51 1.75 6.12
N ILE A 5 -7.47 1.45 4.82
CA ILE A 5 -6.31 1.64 3.95
C ILE A 5 -6.66 2.70 2.91
N ALA A 6 -5.92 3.80 2.89
CA ALA A 6 -6.02 4.85 1.89
C ALA A 6 -4.95 4.72 0.80
N GLU A 7 -5.16 5.33 -0.37
CA GLU A 7 -4.19 5.31 -1.48
C GLU A 7 -2.94 6.15 -1.23
N LYS A 8 -3.01 7.17 -0.36
CA LYS A 8 -1.93 8.13 -0.10
C LYS A 8 -2.05 8.78 1.28
N PRO A 9 -0.93 9.31 1.84
CA PRO A 9 -0.91 9.83 3.22
C PRO A 9 -1.94 10.93 3.50
N SER A 10 -2.18 11.84 2.54
CA SER A 10 -3.10 12.97 2.72
C SER A 10 -4.57 12.55 2.86
N VAL A 11 -4.97 11.48 2.18
CA VAL A 11 -6.32 10.91 2.27
C VAL A 11 -6.51 10.22 3.61
N ALA A 12 -5.54 9.42 4.06
CA ALA A 12 -5.56 8.80 5.38
C ALA A 12 -5.67 9.83 6.51
N ALA A 13 -4.93 10.94 6.43
CA ALA A 13 -5.00 12.01 7.43
C ALA A 13 -6.42 12.63 7.51
N SER A 14 -7.06 12.83 6.36
CA SER A 14 -8.41 13.39 6.27
C SER A 14 -9.45 12.44 6.89
N ILE A 15 -9.34 11.14 6.58
CA ILE A 15 -10.21 10.09 7.14
C ILE A 15 -10.00 9.97 8.66
N ALA A 16 -8.75 9.88 9.11
CA ALA A 16 -8.39 9.73 10.51
C ALA A 16 -8.96 10.85 11.39
N LYS A 17 -8.95 12.10 10.88
CA LYS A 17 -9.52 13.26 11.55
C LYS A 17 -11.03 13.13 11.79
N VAL A 18 -11.78 12.65 10.79
CA VAL A 18 -13.24 12.52 10.86
C VAL A 18 -13.66 11.36 11.76
N ILE A 19 -12.98 10.21 11.67
CA ILE A 19 -13.37 9.01 12.42
C ILE A 19 -12.82 8.95 13.84
N GLY A 20 -11.99 9.93 14.25
CA GLY A 20 -11.43 10.02 15.59
C GLY A 20 -10.17 9.18 15.84
N ALA A 21 -9.45 8.78 14.78
CA ALA A 21 -8.14 8.15 14.88
C ALA A 21 -7.06 9.23 15.03
N LYS A 22 -6.93 9.83 16.21
CA LYS A 22 -6.11 11.03 16.44
C LYS A 22 -4.64 10.75 16.76
N ASN A 23 -4.29 9.53 17.17
CA ASN A 23 -2.93 9.20 17.56
C ASN A 23 -2.11 8.84 16.32
N ARG A 24 -1.20 9.73 15.93
CA ARG A 24 -0.26 9.49 14.82
C ARG A 24 0.82 8.49 15.25
N LYS A 25 1.11 7.52 14.40
CA LYS A 25 2.21 6.55 14.51
C LYS A 25 3.04 6.54 13.23
N ASN A 26 4.07 5.70 13.18
CA ASN A 26 4.86 5.53 11.96
C ASN A 26 4.05 4.71 10.93
N GLY A 27 3.57 5.37 9.87
CA GLY A 27 2.82 4.73 8.78
C GLY A 27 1.31 4.56 9.01
N TYR A 28 0.74 5.03 10.13
CA TYR A 28 -0.71 4.98 10.38
C TYR A 28 -1.17 5.98 11.46
N TYR A 29 -2.49 6.10 11.61
CA TYR A 29 -3.17 6.72 12.74
C TYR A 29 -3.98 5.68 13.51
N GLU A 30 -4.13 5.82 14.82
CA GLU A 30 -4.98 4.98 15.66
C GLU A 30 -5.92 5.81 16.54
N GLY A 31 -7.04 5.24 16.93
CA GLY A 31 -7.99 5.84 17.87
C GLY A 31 -9.44 5.51 17.53
N ASN A 32 -10.33 5.67 18.50
CA ASN A 32 -11.76 5.36 18.37
C ASN A 32 -12.05 3.93 17.84
N GLY A 33 -11.16 2.97 18.13
CA GLY A 33 -11.26 1.59 17.64
C GLY A 33 -10.84 1.39 16.19
N TYR A 34 -10.27 2.40 15.53
CA TYR A 34 -9.77 2.36 14.16
C TYR A 34 -8.24 2.44 14.08
N ILE A 35 -7.71 1.83 13.02
CA ILE A 35 -6.36 2.03 12.49
C ILE A 35 -6.54 2.56 11.07
N VAL A 36 -5.90 3.67 10.72
CA VAL A 36 -5.94 4.29 9.38
C VAL A 36 -4.53 4.36 8.83
N SER A 37 -4.23 3.54 7.82
CA SER A 37 -2.93 3.50 7.14
C SER A 37 -3.09 3.84 5.65
N TRP A 38 -1.99 3.89 4.91
CA TRP A 38 -1.98 4.27 3.50
C TRP A 38 -0.89 3.56 2.71
N CYS A 39 -1.11 3.44 1.41
CA CYS A 39 -0.08 3.10 0.45
C CYS A 39 0.72 4.34 0.01
N VAL A 40 1.90 4.12 -0.56
CA VAL A 40 2.65 5.15 -1.29
C VAL A 40 2.91 4.59 -2.69
N GLY A 41 2.02 4.93 -3.63
CA GLY A 41 2.01 4.31 -4.95
C GLY A 41 1.60 2.83 -4.89
N HIS A 42 2.07 2.05 -5.86
CA HIS A 42 1.84 0.61 -5.89
C HIS A 42 2.76 -0.11 -4.90
N LEU A 43 2.18 -0.79 -3.91
CA LEU A 43 2.97 -1.61 -2.96
C LEU A 43 3.50 -2.89 -3.58
N VAL A 44 2.89 -3.32 -4.69
CA VAL A 44 3.24 -4.51 -5.44
C VAL A 44 3.32 -4.16 -6.91
N GLN A 45 4.23 -4.81 -7.61
CA GLN A 45 4.39 -4.70 -9.05
C GLN A 45 4.37 -6.10 -9.65
N MET A 46 4.06 -6.19 -10.95
CA MET A 46 4.20 -7.45 -11.66
C MET A 46 5.66 -7.89 -11.59
N ALA A 47 5.88 -9.18 -11.37
CA ALA A 47 7.21 -9.75 -11.49
C ALA A 47 7.65 -9.67 -12.96
N ASN A 48 8.92 -9.37 -13.18
CA ASN A 48 9.48 -9.42 -14.52
C ASN A 48 9.50 -10.88 -15.02
N PRO A 49 9.45 -11.10 -16.35
CA PRO A 49 9.47 -12.44 -16.93
C PRO A 49 10.62 -13.33 -16.43
N ASP A 50 11.79 -12.76 -16.16
CA ASP A 50 12.98 -13.46 -15.68
C ASP A 50 12.84 -14.03 -14.25
N VAL A 51 11.86 -13.58 -13.48
CA VAL A 51 11.51 -14.17 -12.18
C VAL A 51 10.83 -15.53 -12.36
N TYR A 52 10.14 -15.75 -13.47
CA TYR A 52 9.44 -17.00 -13.77
C TYR A 52 10.37 -18.02 -14.45
N ASP A 53 11.25 -17.54 -15.33
CA ASP A 53 12.28 -18.35 -16.00
C ASP A 53 13.42 -17.44 -16.49
N GLU A 54 14.67 -17.77 -16.13
CA GLU A 54 15.84 -16.98 -16.49
C GLU A 54 15.99 -16.79 -18.01
N ARG A 55 15.44 -17.71 -18.84
CA ARG A 55 15.47 -17.58 -20.30
C ARG A 55 14.77 -16.31 -20.80
N TYR A 56 13.71 -15.87 -20.12
CA TYR A 56 12.92 -14.69 -20.49
C TYR A 56 13.61 -13.36 -20.19
N LYS A 57 14.81 -13.39 -19.61
CA LYS A 57 15.65 -12.19 -19.45
C LYS A 57 16.06 -11.57 -20.79
N LYS A 58 16.14 -12.38 -21.84
CA LYS A 58 16.41 -11.92 -23.22
C LYS A 58 15.17 -12.15 -24.06
N TRP A 59 14.81 -11.16 -24.87
CA TRP A 59 13.65 -11.24 -25.74
C TRP A 59 13.99 -12.10 -26.96
N ARG A 60 13.20 -13.14 -27.20
CA ARG A 60 13.26 -13.98 -28.41
C ARG A 60 11.84 -14.17 -28.94
N ILE A 61 11.70 -14.29 -30.25
CA ILE A 61 10.38 -14.49 -30.88
C ILE A 61 9.79 -15.88 -30.61
N GLU A 62 10.66 -16.84 -30.26
CA GLU A 62 10.33 -18.25 -30.04
C GLU A 62 9.91 -18.56 -28.59
N ASP A 63 10.11 -17.61 -27.68
CA ASP A 63 9.84 -17.71 -26.24
C ASP A 63 8.41 -17.26 -25.89
#